data_AF-A0A679HUT7-F1
#
_entry.id   AF-A0A679HUT7-F1
#
_cell.length_a   1.000
_cell.length_b   1.000
_cell.length_c   1.000
_cell.angle_alpha   90.00
_cell.angle_beta   90.00
_cell.angle_gamma   90.00
#
_symmetry.space_group_name_H-M   'P 1'
#
loop_
_entity.id
_entity.type
_entity.pdbx_description
1 polymer ?
#
loop_
_entity_poly.entity_id
_entity_poly.type
_entity_poly.pdbx_seq_one_letter_code
_entity_poly.pdbx_strand_id
1 'polypeptide(L)'
;MNILTPDIARQIIGRGWHVATHEYRNYKGNIEVTQDVGLDYDYCTPEAMQMLVDWKQKFQSFQANFKSIEPEVAGKIARINCNYLYLPKLEVLEVSEARRLSRSIGDVLHIGLQTEPSPEAIEVFIDQSYNFEQSCNYLIDLQLPTLSVDNARILAKHPNEFYLELPFQALTPTALAILSGHIGFRLNLRLTGFDGVKAHAQQVLEVLSRTPCKRAVCVYLDENVVRFESEERDWGRWKRRMDRMGKLAAEQ
;
A
#
# COMPACT_ATOMS: atom_id res chain seq x y z
N MET A 1 15.66 -12.60 -21.49
CA MET A 1 15.12 -12.68 -20.12
C MET A 1 16.24 -13.21 -19.26
N ASN A 2 16.79 -12.39 -18.37
CA ASN A 2 17.86 -12.84 -17.48
C ASN A 2 17.20 -13.57 -16.33
N ILE A 3 17.03 -14.89 -16.47
CA ILE A 3 16.68 -15.75 -15.35
C ILE A 3 17.90 -15.75 -14.42
N LEU A 4 17.66 -15.69 -13.11
CA LEU A 4 18.69 -15.82 -12.08
C LEU A 4 19.74 -16.87 -12.48
N THR A 5 20.96 -16.42 -12.76
CA THR A 5 22.04 -17.35 -13.08
C THR A 5 22.38 -18.17 -11.83
N PRO A 6 22.92 -19.38 -11.97
CA PRO A 6 23.29 -20.22 -10.82
C PRO A 6 24.22 -19.52 -9.81
N ASP A 7 25.05 -18.58 -10.24
CA ASP A 7 25.92 -17.80 -9.36
C ASP A 7 25.15 -16.76 -8.55
N ILE A 8 24.13 -16.13 -9.15
CA ILE A 8 23.21 -15.24 -8.44
C ILE A 8 22.36 -16.07 -7.47
N ALA A 9 21.87 -17.24 -7.87
CA ALA A 9 21.13 -18.16 -7.01
C ALA A 9 21.95 -18.62 -5.78
N ARG A 10 23.27 -18.84 -5.94
CA ARG A 10 24.16 -19.14 -4.80
C ARG A 10 24.35 -17.95 -3.86
N GLN A 11 24.46 -16.73 -4.39
CA GLN A 11 24.54 -15.51 -3.57
C GLN A 11 23.24 -15.23 -2.81
N ILE A 12 22.09 -15.56 -3.41
CA ILE A 12 20.73 -15.48 -2.85
C ILE A 12 20.56 -16.44 -1.67
N ILE A 13 20.79 -17.74 -1.90
CA ILE A 13 20.51 -18.78 -0.89
C ILE A 13 21.43 -18.65 0.33
N GLY A 14 22.70 -18.28 0.11
CA GLY A 14 23.67 -18.07 1.19
C GLY A 14 23.39 -16.85 2.07
N ARG A 15 22.44 -16.00 1.68
CA ARG A 15 22.08 -14.75 2.37
C ARG A 15 20.60 -14.71 2.77
N GLY A 16 19.93 -15.85 2.94
CA GLY A 16 18.54 -15.89 3.43
C GLY A 16 17.52 -15.23 2.49
N TRP A 17 17.81 -15.20 1.18
CA TRP A 17 16.86 -14.72 0.19
C TRP A 17 16.06 -15.91 -0.34
N HIS A 18 14.76 -15.69 -0.52
CA HIS A 18 13.82 -16.66 -1.05
C HIS A 18 13.37 -16.17 -2.42
N VAL A 19 13.61 -16.94 -3.48
CA VAL A 19 13.08 -16.58 -4.81
C VAL A 19 12.16 -17.67 -5.33
N ALA A 20 10.91 -17.30 -5.58
CA ALA A 20 9.96 -18.14 -6.30
C ALA A 20 9.91 -17.70 -7.76
N THR A 21 9.98 -18.66 -8.68
CA THR A 21 9.85 -18.40 -10.12
C THR A 21 8.57 -19.04 -10.63
N HIS A 22 7.77 -18.26 -11.33
CA HIS A 22 6.49 -18.67 -11.85
C HIS A 22 6.48 -18.55 -13.36
N GLU A 23 6.08 -19.61 -14.05
CA GLU A 23 5.87 -19.60 -15.50
C GLU A 23 4.37 -19.66 -15.77
N TYR A 24 3.86 -18.76 -16.59
CA TYR A 24 2.47 -18.80 -17.03
C TYR A 24 2.35 -18.44 -18.51
N ARG A 25 1.25 -18.88 -19.12
CA ARG A 25 0.93 -18.53 -20.50
C ARG A 25 0.06 -17.28 -20.49
N ASN A 26 0.53 -16.20 -21.10
CA ASN A 26 -0.22 -14.97 -21.20
C ASN A 26 -1.41 -15.11 -22.19
N TYR A 27 -2.27 -14.09 -22.25
CA TYR A 27 -3.45 -14.07 -23.12
C TYR A 27 -3.15 -14.15 -24.63
N LYS A 28 -1.89 -13.91 -25.03
CA LYS A 28 -1.40 -14.06 -26.41
C LYS A 28 -0.81 -15.45 -26.67
N GLY A 29 -0.82 -16.33 -25.68
CA GLY A 29 -0.27 -17.69 -25.80
C GLY A 29 1.24 -17.79 -25.57
N ASN A 30 1.93 -16.69 -25.25
CA ASN A 30 3.37 -16.69 -24.96
C ASN A 30 3.62 -17.14 -23.51
N ILE A 31 4.73 -17.84 -23.28
CA ILE A 31 5.18 -18.12 -21.91
C ILE A 31 5.86 -16.86 -21.37
N GLU A 32 5.36 -16.36 -20.25
CA GLU A 32 5.99 -15.33 -19.44
C GLU A 32 6.47 -15.94 -18.13
N VAL A 33 7.60 -15.43 -17.65
CA VAL A 33 8.18 -15.86 -16.38
C VAL A 33 8.28 -14.66 -15.46
N THR A 34 7.76 -14.82 -14.26
CA THR A 34 7.81 -13.84 -13.18
C THR A 34 8.58 -14.38 -11.99
N GLN A 35 9.13 -13.48 -11.19
CA GLN A 35 9.86 -13.84 -9.99
C GLN A 35 9.40 -13.01 -8.80
N ASP A 36 9.21 -13.69 -7.68
CA ASP A 36 8.91 -13.11 -6.38
C ASP A 36 10.12 -13.28 -5.47
N VAL A 37 10.55 -12.19 -4.83
CA VAL A 37 11.74 -12.17 -3.97
C VAL A 37 11.33 -11.85 -2.54
N GLY A 38 11.67 -12.73 -1.61
CA GLY A 38 11.52 -12.55 -0.17
C GLY A 38 12.88 -12.40 0.52
N LEU A 39 12.99 -11.51 1.50
CA LEU A 39 14.13 -11.46 2.42
C LEU A 39 13.70 -11.56 3.88
N ASP A 40 14.45 -12.39 4.61
CA ASP A 40 14.41 -12.43 6.06
C ASP A 40 15.15 -11.23 6.66
N TYR A 41 14.69 -10.79 7.84
CA TYR A 41 15.12 -9.55 8.49
C TYR A 41 16.64 -9.40 8.61
N ASP A 42 17.32 -10.48 9.02
CA ASP A 42 18.76 -10.50 9.29
C ASP A 42 19.62 -10.23 8.04
N TYR A 43 19.01 -10.24 6.85
CA TYR A 43 19.68 -10.11 5.57
C TYR A 43 19.32 -8.86 4.79
N CYS A 44 18.53 -7.98 5.38
CA CYS A 44 18.13 -6.73 4.76
C CYS A 44 19.18 -5.61 4.89
N THR A 45 20.42 -5.90 4.48
CA THR A 45 21.54 -4.95 4.55
C THR A 45 21.54 -3.96 3.37
N PRO A 46 22.22 -2.80 3.50
CA PRO A 46 22.38 -1.86 2.39
C PRO A 46 23.03 -2.49 1.15
N GLU A 47 23.98 -3.42 1.31
CA GLU A 47 24.65 -4.11 0.20
C GLU A 47 23.70 -5.09 -0.49
N ALA A 48 22.90 -5.82 0.31
CA ALA A 48 21.89 -6.72 -0.21
C ALA A 48 20.84 -5.97 -1.07
N MET A 49 20.35 -4.84 -0.57
CA MET A 49 19.42 -4.01 -1.33
C MET A 49 20.07 -3.41 -2.58
N GLN A 50 21.34 -3.02 -2.50
CA GLN A 50 22.06 -2.49 -3.66
C GLN A 50 22.19 -3.55 -4.77
N MET A 51 22.47 -4.80 -4.40
CA MET A 51 22.51 -5.90 -5.36
C MET A 51 21.19 -6.07 -6.12
N LEU A 52 20.04 -5.98 -5.44
CA LEU A 52 18.72 -6.06 -6.09
C LEU A 52 18.47 -4.91 -7.07
N VAL A 53 18.88 -3.70 -6.70
CA VAL A 53 18.81 -2.52 -7.59
C VAL A 53 19.70 -2.73 -8.81
N ASP A 54 20.91 -3.28 -8.63
CA ASP A 54 21.88 -3.46 -9.69
C ASP A 54 21.52 -4.58 -10.68
N TRP A 55 20.68 -5.53 -10.29
CA TRP A 55 20.20 -6.58 -11.21
C TRP A 55 19.35 -6.03 -12.35
N LYS A 56 18.76 -4.84 -12.18
CA LYS A 56 17.91 -4.16 -13.19
C LYS A 56 16.79 -5.04 -13.76
N GLN A 57 16.46 -6.13 -13.07
CA GLN A 57 15.39 -7.03 -13.43
C GLN A 57 14.08 -6.50 -12.86
N LYS A 58 13.00 -6.63 -13.63
CA LYS A 58 11.67 -6.38 -13.11
C LYS A 58 11.15 -7.62 -12.38
N PHE A 59 10.91 -7.51 -11.09
CA PHE A 59 10.26 -8.54 -10.28
C PHE A 59 8.75 -8.40 -10.34
N GLN A 60 8.05 -9.50 -10.10
CA GLN A 60 6.61 -9.43 -9.85
C GLN A 60 6.39 -8.84 -8.48
N SER A 61 6.89 -9.47 -7.43
CA SER A 61 6.86 -8.90 -6.08
C SER A 61 8.21 -8.92 -5.39
N PHE A 62 8.37 -7.98 -4.47
CA PHE A 62 9.45 -7.94 -3.50
C PHE A 62 8.84 -7.82 -2.10
N GLN A 63 9.23 -8.72 -1.20
CA GLN A 63 8.83 -8.72 0.19
C GLN A 63 10.05 -8.73 1.09
N ALA A 64 10.05 -7.88 2.11
CA ALA A 64 11.08 -7.91 3.12
C ALA A 64 10.48 -7.58 4.48
N ASN A 65 10.89 -8.35 5.50
CA ASN A 65 10.49 -8.11 6.87
C ASN A 65 11.51 -7.19 7.52
N PHE A 66 11.11 -5.98 7.85
CA PHE A 66 11.93 -5.02 8.59
C PHE A 66 11.32 -4.76 9.95
N LYS A 67 12.12 -4.75 11.01
CA LYS A 67 11.72 -4.10 12.26
C LYS A 67 11.83 -2.58 12.11
N SER A 68 12.95 -2.09 11.62
CA SER A 68 13.17 -0.69 11.23
C SER A 68 13.92 -0.65 9.89
N ILE A 69 13.82 0.46 9.18
CA ILE A 69 14.52 0.67 7.91
C ILE A 69 15.37 1.91 8.06
N GLU A 70 16.67 1.80 7.78
CA GLU A 70 17.53 2.97 7.72
C GLU A 70 17.23 3.79 6.45
N PRO A 71 17.39 5.13 6.46
CA PRO A 71 17.10 5.98 5.30
C PRO A 71 17.82 5.54 4.01
N GLU A 72 19.04 5.01 4.11
CA GLU A 72 19.80 4.50 2.97
C GLU A 72 19.14 3.25 2.38
N VAL A 73 18.74 2.31 3.23
CA VAL A 73 18.05 1.07 2.85
C VAL A 73 16.70 1.40 2.21
N ALA A 74 15.92 2.33 2.80
CA ALA A 74 14.67 2.81 2.22
C ALA A 74 14.87 3.40 0.81
N GLY A 75 15.94 4.18 0.63
CA GLY A 75 16.31 4.75 -0.66
C GLY A 75 16.66 3.71 -1.73
N LYS A 76 17.23 2.56 -1.32
CA LYS A 76 17.51 1.44 -2.22
C LYS A 76 16.25 0.64 -2.53
N ILE A 77 15.42 0.35 -1.52
CA ILE A 77 14.13 -0.33 -1.69
C ILE A 77 13.24 0.40 -2.70
N ALA A 78 13.13 1.73 -2.59
CA ALA A 78 12.33 2.55 -3.50
C ALA A 78 12.77 2.45 -4.98
N ARG A 79 13.99 1.96 -5.25
CA ARG A 79 14.55 1.79 -6.59
C ARG A 79 14.48 0.35 -7.10
N ILE A 80 13.98 -0.59 -6.29
CA ILE A 80 13.79 -1.97 -6.73
C ILE A 80 12.64 -1.99 -7.73
N ASN A 81 12.93 -2.47 -8.94
CA ASN A 81 11.96 -2.55 -10.02
C ASN A 81 11.04 -3.76 -9.80
N CYS A 82 9.89 -3.54 -9.18
CA CYS A 82 8.89 -4.58 -8.91
C CYS A 82 7.48 -4.06 -9.20
N ASN A 83 6.51 -4.94 -9.44
CA ASN A 83 5.10 -4.51 -9.50
C ASN A 83 4.54 -4.30 -8.08
N TYR A 84 4.88 -5.19 -7.14
CA TYR A 84 4.37 -5.17 -5.77
C TYR A 84 5.51 -5.13 -4.75
N LEU A 85 5.50 -4.13 -3.87
CA LEU A 85 6.45 -3.98 -2.77
C LEU A 85 5.73 -4.20 -1.43
N TYR A 86 6.16 -5.21 -0.67
CA TYR A 86 5.56 -5.60 0.61
C TYR A 86 6.51 -5.43 1.79
N LEU A 87 6.14 -4.57 2.74
CA LEU A 87 6.84 -4.30 3.99
C LEU A 87 5.88 -4.51 5.19
N PRO A 88 5.50 -5.76 5.50
CA PRO A 88 4.31 -6.05 6.31
C PRO A 88 4.46 -5.88 7.84
N LYS A 89 5.68 -5.67 8.36
CA LYS A 89 5.97 -5.74 9.80
C LYS A 89 6.88 -4.62 10.31
N LEU A 90 6.86 -3.47 9.65
CA LEU A 90 7.67 -2.32 10.04
C LEU A 90 7.19 -1.77 11.39
N GLU A 91 8.10 -1.54 12.34
CA GLU A 91 7.74 -1.09 13.68
C GLU A 91 7.24 0.36 13.66
N VAL A 92 7.95 1.21 12.92
CA VAL A 92 7.68 2.64 12.78
C VAL A 92 8.11 3.11 11.38
N LEU A 93 7.37 4.08 10.83
CA LEU A 93 7.76 4.80 9.63
C LEU A 93 8.03 6.26 10.02
N GLU A 94 9.29 6.68 10.02
CA GLU A 94 9.65 8.07 10.25
C GLU A 94 9.66 8.88 8.94
N VAL A 95 9.81 10.19 9.07
CA VAL A 95 9.68 11.14 7.96
C VAL A 95 10.75 10.90 6.89
N SER A 96 11.97 10.53 7.28
CA SER A 96 13.07 10.25 6.34
C SER A 96 12.79 9.05 5.45
N GLU A 97 12.32 7.95 6.04
CA GLU A 97 12.03 6.71 5.31
C GLU A 97 10.77 6.90 4.47
N ALA A 98 9.73 7.52 5.02
CA ALA A 98 8.51 7.89 4.31
C ALA A 98 8.82 8.65 3.01
N ARG A 99 9.70 9.66 3.08
CA ARG A 99 10.12 10.45 1.91
C ARG A 99 10.87 9.65 0.86
N ARG A 100 11.61 8.62 1.27
CA ARG A 100 12.33 7.74 0.34
C ARG A 100 11.37 6.75 -0.30
N LEU A 101 10.53 6.11 0.50
CA LEU A 101 9.56 5.11 0.05
C LEU A 101 8.42 5.71 -0.79
N SER A 102 8.04 6.97 -0.59
CA SER A 102 7.02 7.64 -1.42
C SER A 102 7.44 7.77 -2.88
N ARG A 103 8.74 7.65 -3.16
CA ARG A 103 9.34 7.66 -4.50
C ARG A 103 9.53 6.26 -5.08
N SER A 104 8.90 5.25 -4.47
CA SER A 104 8.97 3.88 -4.97
C SER A 104 8.43 3.82 -6.41
N ILE A 105 9.11 3.04 -7.24
CA ILE A 105 8.72 2.79 -8.63
C ILE A 105 7.73 1.63 -8.80
N GLY A 106 7.30 1.01 -7.70
CA GLY A 106 6.33 -0.09 -7.73
C GLY A 106 4.92 0.38 -8.06
N ASP A 107 4.11 -0.50 -8.64
CA ASP A 107 2.70 -0.22 -8.93
C ASP A 107 1.87 -0.29 -7.64
N VAL A 108 2.21 -1.21 -6.73
CA VAL A 108 1.54 -1.39 -5.44
C VAL A 108 2.56 -1.35 -4.30
N LEU A 109 2.28 -0.52 -3.30
CA LEU A 109 3.07 -0.44 -2.08
C LEU A 109 2.23 -0.84 -0.87
N HIS A 110 2.54 -2.00 -0.30
CA HIS A 110 1.97 -2.49 0.94
C HIS A 110 2.93 -2.23 2.11
N ILE A 111 2.46 -1.49 3.12
CA ILE A 111 3.20 -1.25 4.36
C ILE A 111 2.32 -1.63 5.55
N GLY A 112 2.81 -2.56 6.37
CA GLY A 112 2.22 -2.88 7.66
C GLY A 112 3.04 -2.30 8.80
N LEU A 113 2.42 -1.45 9.61
CA LEU A 113 3.04 -0.76 10.73
C LEU A 113 2.58 -1.36 12.07
N GLN A 114 3.51 -1.49 13.02
CA GLN A 114 3.21 -1.93 14.40
C GLN A 114 2.89 -0.75 15.33
N THR A 115 3.33 0.45 14.96
CA THR A 115 3.04 1.70 15.64
C THR A 115 2.45 2.69 14.65
N GLU A 116 1.49 3.50 15.09
CA GLU A 116 0.97 4.57 14.25
C GLU A 116 2.07 5.63 13.97
N PRO A 117 2.35 5.93 12.70
CA PRO A 117 3.35 6.94 12.33
C PRO A 117 2.86 8.36 12.62
N SER A 118 3.81 9.30 12.68
CA SER A 118 3.45 10.71 12.87
C SER A 118 2.64 11.25 11.67
N PRO A 119 1.80 12.28 11.87
CA PRO A 119 1.11 12.96 10.79
C PRO A 119 2.04 13.43 9.67
N GLU A 120 3.20 13.98 10.03
CA GLU A 120 4.21 14.41 9.06
C GLU A 120 4.74 13.24 8.21
N ALA A 121 5.00 12.09 8.82
CA ALA A 121 5.47 10.92 8.10
C ALA A 121 4.41 10.40 7.12
N ILE A 122 3.13 10.34 7.52
CA ILE A 122 2.03 9.96 6.62
C ILE A 122 1.89 10.96 5.49
N GLU A 123 1.91 12.27 5.79
CA GLU A 123 1.75 13.33 4.78
C GLU A 123 2.84 13.21 3.71
N VAL A 124 4.10 13.11 4.11
CA VAL A 124 5.22 12.96 3.19
C VAL A 124 5.19 11.62 2.45
N PHE A 125 4.67 10.56 3.08
CA PHE A 125 4.55 9.26 2.46
C PHE A 125 3.51 9.24 1.32
N ILE A 126 2.35 9.86 1.55
CA ILE A 126 1.26 9.89 0.56
C ILE A 126 1.38 11.05 -0.42
N ASP A 127 2.23 12.04 -0.14
CA ASP A 127 2.53 13.16 -1.03
C ASP A 127 3.39 12.68 -2.21
N GLN A 128 2.68 12.23 -3.24
CA GLN A 128 3.27 11.79 -4.51
C GLN A 128 3.20 12.91 -5.55
N SER A 129 3.71 14.08 -5.18
CA SER A 129 3.75 15.29 -6.03
C SER A 129 4.52 15.15 -7.36
N TYR A 130 4.89 13.94 -7.78
CA TYR A 130 5.62 13.67 -9.01
C TYR A 130 4.83 12.70 -9.91
N ASN A 131 4.28 13.26 -11.00
CA ASN A 131 3.72 12.61 -12.20
C ASN A 131 2.25 12.15 -12.16
N PHE A 132 1.35 13.11 -12.33
CA PHE A 132 -0.08 12.93 -12.63
C PHE A 132 -0.38 12.01 -13.84
N GLU A 133 0.59 11.81 -14.75
CA GLU A 133 0.42 10.93 -15.92
C GLU A 133 0.74 9.45 -15.64
N GLN A 134 1.47 9.15 -14.56
CA GLN A 134 1.74 7.78 -14.08
C GLN A 134 0.89 7.41 -12.85
N SER A 135 0.25 8.39 -12.21
CA SER A 135 -0.36 8.28 -10.88
C SER A 135 -1.67 7.49 -10.80
N CYS A 136 -2.27 7.10 -11.93
CA CYS A 136 -3.55 6.38 -11.91
C CYS A 136 -3.42 4.91 -11.46
N ASN A 137 -2.20 4.36 -11.39
CA ASN A 137 -1.96 2.96 -11.06
C ASN A 137 -1.28 2.75 -9.71
N TYR A 138 -0.82 3.81 -9.03
CA TYR A 138 -0.14 3.66 -7.76
C TYR A 138 -1.14 3.44 -6.64
N LEU A 139 -1.12 2.23 -6.07
CA LEU A 139 -2.01 1.81 -4.99
C LEU A 139 -1.20 1.73 -3.69
N ILE A 140 -1.64 2.47 -2.68
CA ILE A 140 -1.11 2.35 -1.31
C ILE A 140 -2.02 1.42 -0.53
N ASP A 141 -1.43 0.37 0.05
CA ASP A 141 -2.06 -0.53 1.00
C ASP A 141 -1.38 -0.38 2.36
N LEU A 142 -2.08 0.18 3.32
CA LEU A 142 -1.54 0.54 4.62
C LEU A 142 -2.26 -0.23 5.71
N GLN A 143 -1.51 -0.97 6.52
CA GLN A 143 -2.02 -1.59 7.73
C GLN A 143 -1.49 -0.82 8.94
N LEU A 144 -2.40 -0.31 9.78
CA LEU A 144 -2.06 0.44 11.00
C LEU A 144 -2.69 -0.22 12.23
N PRO A 145 -2.07 -0.07 13.41
CA PRO A 145 -2.63 -0.58 14.66
C PRO A 145 -3.70 0.37 15.24
N THR A 146 -3.56 1.68 15.00
CA THR A 146 -4.44 2.76 15.45
C THR A 146 -4.59 3.81 14.36
N LEU A 147 -5.63 4.65 14.47
CA LEU A 147 -5.84 5.78 13.57
C LEU A 147 -6.27 7.04 14.33
N SER A 148 -5.35 7.97 14.47
CA SER A 148 -5.56 9.32 14.96
C SER A 148 -6.37 10.16 13.97
N VAL A 149 -6.98 11.22 14.49
CA VAL A 149 -7.78 12.17 13.70
C VAL A 149 -6.92 12.88 12.64
N ASP A 150 -5.66 13.20 12.96
CA ASP A 150 -4.77 13.91 12.04
C ASP A 150 -4.36 13.01 10.87
N ASN A 151 -3.96 11.76 11.15
CA ASN A 151 -3.68 10.78 10.11
C ASN A 151 -4.92 10.51 9.24
N ALA A 152 -6.12 10.38 9.84
CA ALA A 152 -7.36 10.24 9.08
C ALA A 152 -7.58 11.42 8.11
N ARG A 153 -7.32 12.66 8.54
CA ARG A 153 -7.45 13.87 7.69
C ARG A 153 -6.48 13.86 6.53
N ILE A 154 -5.24 13.42 6.76
CA ILE A 154 -4.21 13.37 5.73
C ILE A 154 -4.55 12.28 4.73
N LEU A 155 -4.83 11.06 5.19
CA LEU A 155 -5.21 9.92 4.33
C LEU A 155 -6.47 10.22 3.50
N ALA A 156 -7.46 10.92 4.06
CA ALA A 156 -8.66 11.33 3.32
C ALA A 156 -8.37 12.26 2.12
N LYS A 157 -7.21 12.93 2.08
CA LYS A 157 -6.79 13.77 0.96
C LYS A 157 -6.07 13.00 -0.15
N HIS A 158 -5.75 11.73 0.03
CA HIS A 158 -5.05 10.96 -0.99
C HIS A 158 -5.92 10.87 -2.27
N PRO A 159 -5.37 11.20 -3.46
CA PRO A 159 -6.18 11.34 -4.68
C PRO A 159 -6.47 10.02 -5.40
N ASN A 160 -5.76 8.93 -5.09
CA ASN A 160 -5.83 7.66 -5.81
C ASN A 160 -6.63 6.59 -5.04
N GLU A 161 -6.47 5.33 -5.46
CA GLU A 161 -7.01 4.18 -4.74
C GLU A 161 -6.15 3.87 -3.52
N PHE A 162 -6.81 3.75 -2.36
CA PHE A 162 -6.18 3.54 -1.07
C PHE A 162 -6.83 2.36 -0.34
N TYR A 163 -6.01 1.44 0.14
CA TYR A 163 -6.42 0.34 1.01
C TYR A 163 -5.90 0.63 2.42
N LEU A 164 -6.79 0.52 3.39
CA LEU A 164 -6.47 0.75 4.80
C LEU A 164 -7.00 -0.41 5.63
N GLU A 165 -6.08 -1.14 6.25
CA GLU A 165 -6.37 -2.18 7.23
C GLU A 165 -6.18 -1.64 8.65
N LEU A 166 -7.19 -1.81 9.50
CA LEU A 166 -7.20 -1.34 10.88
C LEU A 166 -7.94 -2.34 11.78
N PRO A 167 -7.56 -2.49 13.05
CA PRO A 167 -8.45 -3.07 14.05
C PRO A 167 -9.74 -2.28 14.15
N PHE A 168 -10.87 -2.94 14.34
CA PHE A 168 -12.18 -2.30 14.32
C PHE A 168 -12.30 -1.16 15.36
N GLN A 169 -11.78 -1.37 16.57
CA GLN A 169 -11.74 -0.38 17.65
C GLN A 169 -10.87 0.85 17.36
N ALA A 170 -9.93 0.77 16.41
CA ALA A 170 -9.12 1.91 16.01
C ALA A 170 -9.91 2.91 15.16
N LEU A 171 -10.99 2.47 14.52
CA LEU A 171 -11.82 3.34 13.68
C LEU A 171 -12.86 4.08 14.53
N THR A 172 -12.45 5.19 15.13
CA THR A 172 -13.37 6.05 15.88
C THR A 172 -14.46 6.67 14.97
N PRO A 173 -15.63 7.06 15.51
CA PRO A 173 -16.66 7.75 14.74
C PRO A 173 -16.16 9.02 14.03
N THR A 174 -15.24 9.76 14.65
CA THR A 174 -14.62 10.95 14.06
C THR A 174 -13.72 10.60 12.88
N ALA A 175 -12.85 9.61 13.03
CA ALA A 175 -11.98 9.14 11.94
C ALA A 175 -12.80 8.58 10.77
N LEU A 176 -13.85 7.81 11.06
CA LEU A 176 -14.81 7.32 10.07
C LEU A 176 -15.47 8.46 9.28
N ALA A 177 -15.97 9.49 9.98
CA ALA A 177 -16.60 10.64 9.32
C ALA A 177 -15.60 11.35 8.38
N ILE A 178 -14.34 11.49 8.79
CA ILE A 178 -13.28 12.07 7.97
C ILE A 178 -12.99 11.20 6.75
N LEU A 179 -12.78 9.89 6.94
CA LEU A 179 -12.47 8.95 5.85
C LEU A 179 -13.64 8.78 4.87
N SER A 180 -14.89 8.92 5.33
CA SER A 180 -16.05 8.98 4.43
C SER A 180 -15.97 10.17 3.46
N GLY A 181 -15.27 11.24 3.84
CA GLY A 181 -14.96 12.37 2.98
C GLY A 181 -13.82 12.16 1.98
N HIS A 182 -13.21 10.97 1.91
CA HIS A 182 -12.01 10.72 1.10
C HIS A 182 -12.19 11.16 -0.36
N ILE A 183 -11.30 12.03 -0.84
CA ILE A 183 -11.46 12.70 -2.14
C ILE A 183 -11.02 11.84 -3.32
N GLY A 184 -10.14 10.85 -3.07
CA GLY A 184 -9.59 10.01 -4.12
C GLY A 184 -10.55 8.99 -4.70
N PHE A 185 -10.10 8.32 -5.77
CA PHE A 185 -10.90 7.45 -6.61
C PHE A 185 -11.62 6.35 -5.83
N ARG A 186 -10.92 5.67 -4.92
CA ARG A 186 -11.49 4.58 -4.14
C ARG A 186 -10.82 4.45 -2.78
N LEU A 187 -11.63 4.20 -1.75
CA LEU A 187 -11.16 3.82 -0.43
C LEU A 187 -11.65 2.42 -0.14
N ASN A 188 -10.74 1.51 0.19
CA ASN A 188 -11.05 0.16 0.64
C ASN A 188 -10.64 0.03 2.11
N LEU A 189 -11.62 -0.09 3.00
CA LEU A 189 -11.38 -0.31 4.43
C LEU A 189 -11.49 -1.79 4.75
N ARG A 190 -10.46 -2.35 5.39
CA ARG A 190 -10.49 -3.68 5.98
C ARG A 190 -10.41 -3.57 7.48
N LEU A 191 -11.49 -3.96 8.17
CA LEU A 191 -11.55 -3.89 9.62
C LEU A 191 -11.35 -5.28 10.21
N THR A 192 -10.34 -5.43 11.07
CA THR A 192 -9.94 -6.70 11.71
C THR A 192 -10.21 -6.68 13.22
N GLY A 193 -10.06 -7.82 13.89
CA GLY A 193 -10.14 -7.87 15.36
C GLY A 193 -11.50 -7.52 15.95
N PHE A 194 -12.59 -7.73 15.20
CA PHE A 194 -13.94 -7.44 15.67
C PHE A 194 -14.32 -8.34 16.86
N ASP A 195 -14.69 -7.74 17.98
CA ASP A 195 -14.99 -8.39 19.26
C ASP A 195 -16.47 -8.79 19.45
N GLY A 196 -17.34 -8.47 18.48
CA GLY A 196 -18.74 -8.90 18.50
C GLY A 196 -19.78 -7.79 18.68
N VAL A 197 -19.39 -6.52 18.88
CA VAL A 197 -20.36 -5.41 19.08
C VAL A 197 -21.03 -5.00 17.75
N LYS A 198 -22.07 -5.75 17.34
CA LYS A 198 -22.76 -5.60 16.04
C LYS A 198 -23.28 -4.19 15.75
N ALA A 199 -23.71 -3.45 16.77
CA ALA A 199 -24.28 -2.10 16.60
C ALA A 199 -23.26 -1.09 16.06
N HIS A 200 -22.01 -1.13 16.54
CA HIS A 200 -20.97 -0.23 16.03
C HIS A 200 -20.55 -0.61 14.60
N ALA A 201 -20.45 -1.91 14.29
CA ALA A 201 -20.20 -2.38 12.93
C ALA A 201 -21.29 -1.89 11.97
N GLN A 202 -22.55 -1.98 12.36
CA GLN A 202 -23.66 -1.54 11.53
C GLN A 202 -23.64 -0.03 11.28
N GLN A 203 -23.25 0.79 12.27
CA GLN A 203 -23.06 2.22 12.10
C GLN A 203 -21.92 2.53 11.11
N VAL A 204 -20.77 1.85 11.24
CA VAL A 204 -19.64 1.99 10.30
C VAL A 204 -20.07 1.65 8.89
N LEU A 205 -20.78 0.52 8.74
CA LEU A 205 -21.31 0.07 7.45
C LEU A 205 -22.32 1.07 6.88
N GLU A 206 -23.21 1.63 7.69
CA GLU A 206 -24.20 2.60 7.26
C GLU A 206 -23.55 3.89 6.72
N VAL A 207 -22.56 4.44 7.42
CA VAL A 207 -21.84 5.65 6.99
C VAL A 207 -21.11 5.41 5.66
N LEU A 208 -20.42 4.27 5.52
CA LEU A 208 -19.65 3.97 4.32
C LEU A 208 -20.55 3.61 3.14
N SER A 209 -21.67 2.91 3.36
CA SER A 209 -22.62 2.54 2.30
C SER A 209 -23.26 3.75 1.59
N ARG A 210 -23.37 4.87 2.29
CA ARG A 210 -23.93 6.13 1.75
C ARG A 210 -22.91 6.92 0.93
N THR A 211 -21.64 6.47 0.87
CA THR A 211 -20.57 7.22 0.25
C THR A 211 -20.12 6.53 -1.05
N PRO A 212 -20.27 7.17 -2.21
CA PRO A 212 -19.88 6.56 -3.49
C PRO A 212 -18.37 6.27 -3.53
N CYS A 213 -18.03 5.18 -4.23
CA CYS A 213 -16.65 4.69 -4.40
C CYS A 213 -15.93 4.30 -3.09
N LYS A 214 -16.67 3.98 -2.02
CA LYS A 214 -16.10 3.47 -0.76
C LYS A 214 -16.48 2.00 -0.60
N ARG A 215 -15.49 1.15 -0.35
CA ARG A 215 -15.70 -0.26 -0.03
C ARG A 215 -15.26 -0.50 1.40
N ALA A 216 -16.05 -1.23 2.15
CA ALA A 216 -15.72 -1.63 3.51
C ALA A 216 -15.93 -3.12 3.66
N VAL A 217 -14.92 -3.80 4.19
CA VAL A 217 -14.98 -5.22 4.53
C VAL A 217 -14.69 -5.36 6.02
N CYS A 218 -15.64 -5.90 6.77
CA CYS A 218 -15.45 -6.27 8.17
C CYS A 218 -15.12 -7.76 8.25
N VAL A 219 -13.97 -8.09 8.82
CA VAL A 219 -13.51 -9.47 9.02
C VAL A 219 -13.69 -9.86 10.48
N TYR A 220 -14.55 -10.86 10.70
CA TYR A 220 -14.86 -11.39 12.03
C TYR A 220 -13.90 -12.54 12.36
N LEU A 221 -13.59 -12.73 13.64
CA LEU A 221 -12.71 -13.82 14.12
C LEU A 221 -13.31 -15.22 13.87
N ASP A 222 -14.64 -15.34 13.80
CA ASP A 222 -15.36 -16.62 13.59
C ASP A 222 -15.86 -16.82 12.14
N GLU A 223 -15.00 -16.57 11.14
CA GLU A 223 -15.18 -16.90 9.71
C GLU A 223 -16.35 -16.25 8.93
N ASN A 224 -17.25 -15.50 9.57
CA ASN A 224 -18.30 -14.77 8.86
C ASN A 224 -17.78 -13.42 8.35
N VAL A 225 -17.47 -13.29 7.05
CA VAL A 225 -17.07 -12.00 6.46
C VAL A 225 -18.30 -11.20 6.04
N VAL A 226 -18.54 -10.03 6.64
CA VAL A 226 -19.52 -9.07 6.11
C VAL A 226 -18.80 -8.18 5.09
N ARG A 227 -19.10 -8.39 3.80
CA ARG A 227 -18.60 -7.57 2.70
C ARG A 227 -19.67 -6.56 2.31
N PHE A 228 -19.30 -5.29 2.22
CA PHE A 228 -20.11 -4.29 1.55
C PHE A 228 -19.36 -3.80 0.31
N GLU A 229 -19.99 -3.98 -0.84
CA GLU A 229 -19.51 -3.48 -2.13
C GLU A 229 -20.52 -2.44 -2.63
N SER A 230 -20.20 -1.15 -2.49
CA SER A 230 -20.87 -0.15 -3.34
C SER A 230 -20.13 -0.13 -4.67
N GLU A 231 -20.53 -0.99 -5.61
CA GLU A 231 -20.10 -0.85 -7.01
C GLU A 231 -20.91 0.27 -7.68
N GLU A 232 -20.46 1.51 -7.52
CA GLU A 232 -20.67 2.52 -8.56
C GLU A 232 -19.30 2.90 -9.12
N ARG A 233 -18.90 2.23 -10.21
CA ARG A 233 -17.75 2.63 -11.03
C ARG A 233 -18.09 3.88 -11.84
N ASP A 234 -18.42 5.00 -11.20
CA ASP A 234 -18.64 6.25 -11.94
C ASP A 234 -17.32 7.00 -12.17
N TRP A 235 -16.43 6.34 -12.94
CA TRP A 235 -15.18 6.91 -13.46
C TRP A 235 -15.40 8.29 -14.10
N GLY A 236 -16.56 8.49 -14.74
CA GLY A 236 -16.92 9.76 -15.36
C GLY A 236 -17.19 10.88 -14.35
N ARG A 237 -17.78 10.58 -13.19
CA ARG A 237 -18.01 11.56 -12.12
C ARG A 237 -16.72 11.90 -11.37
N TRP A 238 -15.85 10.91 -11.13
CA TRP A 238 -14.52 11.16 -10.53
C TRP A 238 -13.65 12.02 -11.46
N LYS A 239 -13.52 11.66 -12.75
CA LYS A 239 -12.75 12.43 -13.73
C LYS A 239 -13.22 13.89 -13.80
N ARG A 240 -14.53 14.13 -13.90
CA ARG A 240 -15.12 15.48 -13.87
C ARG A 240 -14.88 16.24 -12.56
N ARG A 241 -14.70 15.56 -11.43
CA ARG A 241 -14.37 16.18 -10.14
C ARG A 241 -12.89 16.57 -10.09
N MET A 242 -12.00 15.68 -10.52
CA MET A 242 -10.56 15.96 -10.61
C MET A 242 -10.25 17.07 -11.61
N ASP A 243 -10.89 17.07 -12.77
CA ASP A 243 -10.75 18.14 -13.78
C ASP A 243 -11.17 19.51 -13.23
N ARG A 244 -12.16 19.55 -12.32
CA ARG A 244 -12.59 20.79 -11.64
C ARG A 244 -11.61 21.23 -10.56
N MET A 245 -11.12 20.28 -9.76
CA MET A 245 -10.10 20.55 -8.73
C MET A 245 -8.79 21.07 -9.36
N GLY A 246 -8.35 20.45 -10.47
CA GLY A 246 -7.16 20.89 -11.21
C GLY A 246 -7.31 22.30 -11.80
N LYS A 247 -8.51 22.65 -12.29
CA LYS A 247 -8.80 24.04 -12.75
C LYS A 247 -8.75 25.05 -11.61
N LEU A 248 -9.34 24.72 -10.46
CA LEU A 248 -9.35 25.61 -9.30
C LEU A 248 -7.94 25.81 -8.69
N ALA A 249 -7.09 24.79 -8.75
CA ALA A 249 -5.69 24.89 -8.30
C ALA A 249 -4.80 25.69 -9.27
N ALA A 250 -5.18 25.81 -10.55
CA ALA A 250 -4.48 26.63 -11.54
C ALA A 250 -4.91 28.11 -11.55
N GLU A 251 -5.99 28.44 -10.85
CA GLU A 251 -6.55 29.80 -10.71
C GLU A 251 -6.07 30.50 -9.42
N GLN A 252 -5.22 29.86 -8.61
CA GLN A 252 -4.59 30.39 -7.40
C GLN A 252 -3.08 30.55 -7.59
#